data_AF-A0A7W4E5F7-F1
#
_entry.id   AF-A0A7W4E5F7-F1
#
_cell.length_a   1.000
_cell.length_b   1.000
_cell.length_c   1.000
_cell.angle_alpha   90.00
_cell.angle_beta   90.00
_cell.angle_gamma   90.00
#
_symmetry.space_group_name_H-M   'P 1'
#
loop_
_entity.id
_entity.type
_entity.pdbx_description
1 polymer ?
#
loop_
_entity_poly.entity_id
_entity_poly.type
_entity_poly.pdbx_seq_one_letter_code
_entity_poly.pdbx_strand_id
1 'polypeptide(L)'
;MTISGNDVINSYSKMSLNSMNLTVKTNNRTGYTAAISTETDDTSLKNLDSTLGAKIQSITENLALNNFTANTWGYKMGSENNFKPIPAASNPSNIIQTTVGTGYDETNKINIGMKLSDTLESGNYTNKIIVSVISNPYEKKARINRGYDFNVSVGNLDKNQTIVDRKGKRDNIYHIKRSLITKDLIPADAVNIENGNTSDYEVKIWFAPSENTAYYWTEADKITLSKDSSFMFDRMSKLQTIDLSGFDTSEAENMARMFSNSPELKSLDFSGFNTGKVKDFTYTFYDAKSIESLDLSMFDTSSATTMYGMFNGMTALKNLNISSFNTQNVTEMQEMFQYNSSLTSLDLSHFDTRKVKNMRSMFNGMSNVTSLDLSSFDTGKVTDMYGMFLSATKLTNLNVSSFNTYNVTTMRYMFSGLQELTSLNVTNFNTENVTDMSYMFYKMNKIIDLDLSSFNTQNVTDMGGMFAYVTNLKSLNLANFNTRKVTNMYSMFSSMTSLTALDLSNFDTSNVINMDGMFYHANSLTSLDLSNFDTSNVVNMQSMFELGDEDTDKDKLTVIYVNNDFDTSKVTIFTNMFKNRKRLRGGNGSYLSDPVTADKTWLRVDRPGVQGYFTRKS
;
A
#
# COMPACT_ATOMS: atom_id res chain seq x y z
N MET A 1 38.89 45.77 22.11
CA MET A 1 38.66 46.94 21.24
C MET A 1 39.19 48.15 21.99
N THR A 2 39.95 49.03 21.35
CA THR A 2 40.47 50.26 21.95
C THR A 2 39.99 51.43 21.11
N ILE A 3 39.47 52.48 21.77
CA ILE A 3 38.88 53.64 21.11
C ILE A 3 39.56 54.89 21.67
N SER A 4 40.08 55.76 20.80
CA SER A 4 40.69 57.04 21.20
C SER A 4 39.60 58.02 21.62
N GLY A 5 39.47 58.28 22.92
CA GLY A 5 38.51 59.25 23.44
C GLY A 5 38.70 60.66 22.87
N ASN A 6 39.96 61.06 22.63
CA ASN A 6 40.29 62.34 22.01
C ASN A 6 39.77 62.44 20.57
N ASP A 7 39.85 61.37 19.79
CA ASP A 7 39.33 61.36 18.41
C ASP A 7 37.80 61.50 18.41
N VAL A 8 37.13 60.87 19.40
CA VAL A 8 35.69 61.01 19.57
C VAL A 8 35.31 62.43 19.96
N ILE A 9 35.91 62.98 21.03
CA ILE A 9 35.58 64.31 21.58
C ILE A 9 35.85 65.44 20.56
N ASN A 10 36.92 65.33 19.76
CA ASN A 10 37.27 66.34 18.76
C ASN A 10 36.50 66.18 17.43
N SER A 11 35.71 65.11 17.27
CA SER A 11 34.83 64.98 16.10
C SER A 11 33.65 65.95 16.16
N TYR A 12 33.16 66.41 15.00
CA TYR A 12 32.03 67.36 14.92
C TYR A 12 30.80 66.89 15.72
N SER A 13 30.51 65.59 15.70
CA SER A 13 29.37 65.02 16.39
C SER A 13 29.64 64.53 17.81
N LYS A 14 30.90 64.43 18.24
CA LYS A 14 31.31 63.79 19.50
C LYS A 14 30.87 62.33 19.66
N MET A 15 30.71 61.64 18.54
CA MET A 15 30.20 60.27 18.45
C MET A 15 31.23 59.35 17.81
N SER A 16 31.25 58.08 18.20
CA SER A 16 32.00 57.07 17.47
C SER A 16 31.19 55.79 17.28
N LEU A 17 31.52 55.09 16.19
CA LEU A 17 30.99 53.80 15.83
C LEU A 17 32.16 52.86 15.54
N ASN A 18 32.32 51.83 16.36
CA ASN A 18 33.40 50.86 16.22
C ASN A 18 32.80 49.47 16.08
N SER A 19 33.33 48.66 15.17
CA SER A 19 32.78 47.33 14.87
C SER A 19 33.78 46.23 15.23
N MET A 20 33.26 45.11 15.69
CA MET A 20 33.99 43.85 15.83
C MET A 20 33.20 42.72 15.15
N ASN A 21 33.93 41.76 14.59
CA ASN A 21 33.33 40.57 13.98
C ASN A 21 33.25 39.44 15.02
N LEU A 22 32.06 38.85 15.14
CA LEU A 22 31.82 37.57 15.80
C LEU A 22 31.70 36.51 14.71
N THR A 23 32.73 35.69 14.54
CA THR A 23 32.71 34.55 13.62
C THR A 23 32.48 33.27 14.42
N VAL A 24 31.37 32.59 14.18
CA VAL A 24 31.05 31.30 14.82
C VAL A 24 31.19 30.18 13.79
N LYS A 25 32.02 29.19 14.15
CA LYS A 25 32.20 27.95 13.38
C LYS A 25 31.56 26.81 14.17
N THR A 26 30.48 26.25 13.65
CA THR A 26 29.81 25.12 14.29
C THR A 26 29.34 24.10 13.26
N ASN A 27 29.50 22.83 13.60
CA ASN A 27 28.91 21.71 12.88
C ASN A 27 27.64 21.19 13.59
N ASN A 28 27.15 21.89 14.61
CA ASN A 28 25.95 21.49 15.32
C ASN A 28 24.71 21.68 14.43
N ARG A 29 23.91 20.63 14.29
CA ARG A 29 22.79 20.57 13.34
C ARG A 29 21.59 21.42 13.73
N THR A 30 21.47 21.76 15.02
CA THR A 30 20.46 22.72 15.51
C THR A 30 21.02 24.12 15.66
N GLY A 31 22.28 24.35 15.29
CA GLY A 31 22.93 25.66 15.34
C GLY A 31 23.45 26.05 16.73
N TYR A 32 23.40 27.34 17.04
CA TYR A 32 23.88 27.95 18.26
C TYR A 32 23.05 29.17 18.66
N THR A 33 23.19 29.54 19.93
CA THR A 33 22.72 30.80 20.50
C THR A 33 23.93 31.59 20.98
N ALA A 34 24.01 32.87 20.61
CA ALA A 34 25.01 33.79 21.14
C ALA A 34 24.34 34.87 22.00
N ALA A 35 24.91 35.16 23.15
CA ALA A 35 24.47 36.20 24.07
C ALA A 35 25.60 37.17 24.40
N ILE A 36 25.24 38.42 24.71
CA ILE A 36 26.17 39.47 25.11
C ILE A 36 25.81 40.00 26.51
N SER A 37 26.83 40.25 27.32
CA SER A 37 26.71 40.95 28.60
C SER A 37 28.03 41.63 28.96
N THR A 38 28.06 42.37 30.06
CA THR A 38 29.31 42.68 30.76
C THR A 38 29.74 41.53 31.68
N GLU A 39 31.01 41.56 32.11
CA GLU A 39 31.57 40.61 33.10
C GLU A 39 30.91 40.77 34.48
N THR A 40 30.41 41.96 34.80
CA THR A 40 29.70 42.28 36.05
C THR A 40 28.38 42.97 35.76
N ASP A 41 27.55 43.22 36.78
CA ASP A 41 26.32 43.99 36.62
C ASP A 41 26.53 45.50 36.38
N ASP A 42 27.75 46.01 36.60
CA ASP A 42 28.07 47.37 36.24
C ASP A 42 28.40 47.46 34.74
N THR A 43 27.45 47.99 33.99
CA THR A 43 27.51 48.12 32.52
C THR A 43 28.26 49.37 32.04
N SER A 44 28.77 50.21 32.96
CA SER A 44 29.50 51.43 32.61
C SER A 44 30.97 51.17 32.29
N LEU A 45 31.57 51.95 31.39
CA LEU A 45 33.04 52.00 31.29
C LEU A 45 33.55 52.87 32.44
N LYS A 46 34.52 52.37 33.22
CA LYS A 46 35.03 53.05 34.43
C LYS A 46 36.44 53.58 34.24
N ASN A 47 36.67 54.81 34.66
CA ASN A 47 38.00 55.31 34.92
C ASN A 47 38.39 54.91 36.35
N LEU A 48 39.30 53.93 36.49
CA LEU A 48 39.71 53.39 37.78
C LEU A 48 40.61 54.35 38.58
N ASP A 49 41.22 55.33 37.90
CA ASP A 49 42.10 56.33 38.51
C ASP A 49 41.33 57.61 38.92
N SER A 50 40.04 57.69 38.58
CA SER A 50 39.20 58.86 38.90
C SER A 50 38.82 58.91 40.37
N THR A 51 39.13 60.04 41.02
CA THR A 51 38.69 60.32 42.40
C THR A 51 37.21 60.72 42.46
N LEU A 52 36.60 61.10 41.33
CA LEU A 52 35.20 61.48 41.20
C LEU A 52 34.31 60.31 40.70
N GLY A 53 34.90 59.15 40.45
CA GLY A 53 34.18 57.97 39.94
C GLY A 53 33.65 58.16 38.52
N ALA A 54 34.40 58.83 37.65
CA ALA A 54 34.00 59.12 36.29
C ALA A 54 33.68 57.84 35.49
N LYS A 55 32.54 57.88 34.78
CA LYS A 55 31.98 56.73 34.06
C LYS A 55 31.38 57.15 32.72
N ILE A 56 31.37 56.23 31.76
CA ILE A 56 30.55 56.30 30.54
C ILE A 56 29.43 55.26 30.71
N GLN A 57 28.19 55.73 30.81
CA GLN A 57 27.05 54.90 31.18
C GLN A 57 26.50 54.12 29.98
N SER A 58 25.97 52.92 30.22
CA SER A 58 25.14 52.26 29.22
C SER A 58 23.90 53.12 28.91
N ILE A 59 23.48 53.21 27.64
CA ILE A 59 22.18 53.80 27.31
C ILE A 59 21.05 53.00 28.00
N THR A 60 19.92 53.64 28.28
CA THR A 60 18.82 53.02 29.06
C THR A 60 17.69 52.47 28.19
N GLU A 61 17.66 52.81 26.91
CA GLU A 61 16.66 52.37 25.95
C GLU A 61 17.26 52.26 24.53
N ASN A 62 16.47 51.78 23.57
CA ASN A 62 16.93 51.61 22.20
C ASN A 62 17.00 52.96 21.46
N LEU A 63 18.20 53.41 21.09
CA LEU A 63 18.42 54.75 20.53
C LEU A 63 19.25 54.71 19.26
N ALA A 64 18.95 55.59 18.31
CA ALA A 64 19.89 55.94 17.24
C ALA A 64 21.08 56.70 17.83
N LEU A 65 22.28 56.56 17.23
CA LEU A 65 23.53 57.10 17.82
C LEU A 65 23.48 58.62 18.05
N ASN A 66 22.83 59.37 17.16
CA ASN A 66 22.62 60.81 17.28
C ASN A 66 21.84 61.22 18.53
N ASN A 67 20.97 60.33 19.02
CA ASN A 67 20.11 60.55 20.17
C ASN A 67 20.74 60.11 21.49
N PHE A 68 21.99 59.66 21.50
CA PHE A 68 22.69 59.35 22.76
C PHE A 68 22.82 60.62 23.61
N THR A 69 22.70 60.46 24.93
CA THR A 69 23.07 61.50 25.90
C THR A 69 24.61 61.56 26.02
N ALA A 70 25.13 62.64 26.61
CA ALA A 70 26.57 62.77 26.81
C ALA A 70 27.10 61.67 27.74
N ASN A 71 28.27 61.13 27.40
CA ASN A 71 28.99 60.09 28.15
C ASN A 71 28.17 58.79 28.26
N THR A 72 27.57 58.36 27.15
CA THR A 72 26.92 57.04 27.07
C THR A 72 27.44 56.17 25.94
N TRP A 73 27.22 54.87 26.08
CA TRP A 73 27.56 53.87 25.09
C TRP A 73 26.50 52.76 24.99
N GLY A 74 26.46 52.07 23.86
CA GLY A 74 25.49 51.01 23.57
C GLY A 74 25.99 50.12 22.44
N TYR A 75 25.28 49.03 22.17
CA TYR A 75 25.67 48.07 21.13
C TYR A 75 24.54 47.84 20.12
N LYS A 76 24.86 47.42 18.90
CA LYS A 76 23.89 46.91 17.93
C LYS A 76 24.47 45.84 17.03
N MET A 77 23.62 44.98 16.49
CA MET A 77 24.01 43.93 15.56
C MET A 77 23.92 44.43 14.12
N GLY A 78 24.91 44.09 13.29
CA GLY A 78 24.89 44.29 11.84
C GLY A 78 24.48 45.69 11.40
N SER A 79 23.39 45.77 10.64
CA SER A 79 22.81 47.01 10.11
C SER A 79 21.58 47.49 10.89
N GLU A 80 21.36 47.02 12.13
CA GLU A 80 20.27 47.52 12.99
C GLU A 80 20.31 49.06 13.07
N ASN A 81 19.13 49.69 13.12
CA ASN A 81 19.03 51.15 13.14
C ASN A 81 19.39 51.73 14.52
N ASN A 82 18.96 51.06 15.59
CA ASN A 82 19.12 51.53 16.96
C ASN A 82 20.11 50.67 17.74
N PHE A 83 20.87 51.32 18.63
CA PHE A 83 21.68 50.69 19.65
C PHE A 83 20.81 50.32 20.84
N LYS A 84 21.12 49.19 21.46
CA LYS A 84 20.51 48.66 22.67
C LYS A 84 21.41 48.97 23.87
N PRO A 85 20.84 49.07 25.09
CA PRO A 85 21.59 49.07 26.34
C PRO A 85 22.60 47.92 26.41
N ILE A 86 23.81 48.19 26.88
CA ILE A 86 24.77 47.15 27.26
C ILE A 86 24.15 46.29 28.36
N PRO A 87 24.00 44.96 28.16
CA PRO A 87 23.35 44.09 29.15
C PRO A 87 24.26 43.77 30.34
N ALA A 88 23.67 43.67 31.52
CA ALA A 88 24.34 43.28 32.76
C ALA A 88 24.65 41.77 32.79
N ALA A 89 25.60 41.34 33.63
CA ALA A 89 25.93 39.93 33.81
C ALA A 89 24.74 39.07 34.28
N SER A 90 23.90 39.63 35.16
CA SER A 90 22.67 38.99 35.66
C SER A 90 21.54 38.91 34.63
N ASN A 91 21.63 39.64 33.51
CA ASN A 91 20.62 39.66 32.46
C ASN A 91 21.26 39.77 31.07
N PRO A 92 21.97 38.72 30.61
CA PRO A 92 22.57 38.70 29.28
C PRO A 92 21.50 38.77 28.19
N SER A 93 21.83 39.43 27.08
CA SER A 93 20.90 39.58 25.95
C SER A 93 21.29 38.63 24.81
N ASN A 94 20.34 37.84 24.31
CA ASN A 94 20.56 37.03 23.11
C ASN A 94 20.71 37.94 21.88
N ILE A 95 21.83 37.78 21.17
CA ILE A 95 22.16 38.57 19.98
C ILE A 95 22.06 37.76 18.68
N ILE A 96 22.15 36.43 18.77
CA ILE A 96 21.96 35.50 17.64
C ILE A 96 21.28 34.25 18.16
N GLN A 97 20.27 33.75 17.44
CA GLN A 97 19.64 32.47 17.72
C GLN A 97 19.31 31.79 16.39
N THR A 98 20.11 30.79 16.04
CA THR A 98 19.90 29.98 14.84
C THR A 98 19.01 28.78 15.18
N THR A 99 18.31 28.21 14.19
CA THR A 99 17.42 27.04 14.37
C THR A 99 17.87 25.81 13.57
N VAL A 100 18.88 25.98 12.70
CA VAL A 100 19.50 24.94 11.89
C VAL A 100 21.01 25.16 11.86
N GLY A 101 21.78 24.11 11.63
CA GLY A 101 23.21 24.22 11.39
C GLY A 101 23.49 25.13 10.18
N THR A 102 24.46 26.03 10.32
CA THR A 102 24.78 27.00 9.26
C THR A 102 25.56 26.34 8.12
N GLY A 103 26.35 25.29 8.38
CA GLY A 103 27.14 24.59 7.36
C GLY A 103 28.28 25.43 6.76
N TYR A 104 28.46 26.66 7.21
CA TYR A 104 29.52 27.60 6.85
C TYR A 104 29.86 28.52 8.03
N ASP A 105 31.01 29.19 7.95
CA ASP A 105 31.46 30.18 8.93
C ASP A 105 30.52 31.39 8.92
N GLU A 106 29.75 31.57 10.00
CA GLU A 106 28.83 32.71 10.12
C GLU A 106 29.54 33.88 10.78
N THR A 107 29.62 35.03 10.09
CA THR A 107 30.27 36.24 10.61
C THR A 107 29.26 37.35 10.81
N ASN A 108 29.03 37.71 12.06
CA ASN A 108 28.11 38.77 12.48
C ASN A 108 28.90 39.97 13.02
N LYS A 109 28.45 41.19 12.70
CA LYS A 109 29.08 42.42 13.23
C LYS A 109 28.41 42.86 14.52
N ILE A 110 29.18 43.07 15.56
CA ILE A 110 28.77 43.76 16.78
C ILE A 110 29.33 45.18 16.68
N ASN A 111 28.47 46.18 16.69
CA ASN A 111 28.88 47.57 16.64
C ASN A 111 28.68 48.22 18.00
N ILE A 112 29.71 48.91 18.48
CA ILE A 112 29.70 49.72 19.69
C ILE A 112 29.60 51.19 19.31
N GLY A 113 28.54 51.83 19.76
CA GLY A 113 28.30 53.26 19.60
C GLY A 113 28.57 53.98 20.91
N MET A 114 29.14 55.17 20.85
CA MET A 114 29.32 56.03 22.03
C MET A 114 29.21 57.50 21.69
N LYS A 115 28.86 58.31 22.68
CA LYS A 115 28.87 59.76 22.62
C LYS A 115 29.55 60.32 23.86
N LEU A 116 30.58 61.14 23.67
CA LEU A 116 31.37 61.72 24.76
C LEU A 116 31.13 63.23 24.86
N SER A 117 31.57 63.83 25.96
CA SER A 117 31.51 65.29 26.19
C SER A 117 32.85 65.82 26.65
N ASP A 118 33.05 67.12 26.47
CA ASP A 118 34.29 67.83 26.85
C ASP A 118 34.48 67.89 28.37
N THR A 119 33.42 67.60 29.13
CA THR A 119 33.44 67.53 30.59
C THR A 119 33.83 66.15 31.13
N LEU A 120 34.11 65.17 30.25
CA LEU A 120 34.56 63.85 30.66
C LEU A 120 36.00 63.94 31.20
N GLU A 121 36.23 63.41 32.41
CA GLU A 121 37.56 63.40 33.03
C GLU A 121 38.55 62.62 32.17
N SER A 122 39.76 63.16 31.98
CA SER A 122 40.82 62.47 31.23
C SER A 122 41.25 61.20 31.94
N GLY A 123 41.34 60.09 31.22
CA GLY A 123 41.81 58.81 31.75
C GLY A 123 41.40 57.62 30.91
N ASN A 124 41.72 56.42 31.42
CA ASN A 124 41.41 55.16 30.75
C ASN A 124 40.10 54.59 31.27
N TYR A 125 39.09 54.52 30.39
CA TYR A 125 37.78 53.95 30.72
C TYR A 125 37.71 52.50 30.24
N THR A 126 37.47 51.56 31.16
CA THR A 126 37.46 50.13 30.83
C THR A 126 36.23 49.41 31.36
N ASN A 127 35.76 48.41 30.60
CA ASN A 127 34.83 47.37 31.00
C ASN A 127 35.08 46.16 30.09
N LYS A 128 34.64 44.96 30.49
CA LYS A 128 34.74 43.74 29.69
C LYS A 128 33.36 43.32 29.21
N ILE A 129 33.21 43.19 27.89
CA ILE A 129 32.08 42.53 27.26
C ILE A 129 32.39 41.04 27.19
N ILE A 130 31.43 40.23 27.62
CA ILE A 130 31.39 38.78 27.45
C ILE A 130 30.43 38.47 26.30
N VAL A 131 30.92 37.72 25.31
CA VAL A 131 30.09 37.12 24.27
C VAL A 131 30.11 35.62 24.48
N SER A 132 28.97 35.07 24.92
CA SER A 132 28.81 33.65 25.19
C SER A 132 28.18 32.98 23.97
N VAL A 133 28.81 31.95 23.42
CA VAL A 133 28.29 31.17 22.28
C VAL A 133 28.04 29.74 22.75
N ILE A 134 26.79 29.29 22.71
CA ILE A 134 26.36 27.99 23.20
C ILE A 134 25.71 27.23 22.05
N SER A 135 26.18 26.01 21.79
CA SER A 135 25.53 25.11 20.84
C SER A 135 24.11 24.79 21.30
N ASN A 136 23.15 24.87 20.40
CA ASN A 136 21.78 24.48 20.71
C ASN A 136 21.71 22.99 21.08
N PRO A 137 20.79 22.58 21.96
CA PRO A 137 20.60 21.16 22.26
C PRO A 137 20.39 20.34 20.97
N TYR A 138 21.08 19.21 20.88
CA TYR A 138 20.97 18.30 19.74
C TYR A 138 21.08 16.85 20.22
N GLU A 139 20.05 16.06 19.91
CA GLU A 139 20.06 14.62 20.12
C GLU A 139 20.68 13.95 18.89
N LYS A 140 21.87 13.34 19.08
CA LYS A 140 22.51 12.56 18.02
C LYS A 140 21.68 11.32 17.71
N LYS A 141 21.55 10.96 16.43
CA LYS A 141 20.85 9.71 16.05
C LYS A 141 21.66 8.90 15.04
N ALA A 142 21.60 7.57 15.19
CA ALA A 142 22.01 6.66 14.13
C ALA A 142 20.88 6.60 13.10
N ARG A 143 21.17 6.93 11.83
CA ARG A 143 20.19 6.89 10.75
C ARG A 143 20.69 5.98 9.65
N ILE A 144 19.84 5.07 9.21
CA ILE A 144 20.20 4.11 8.16
C ILE A 144 19.82 4.63 6.77
N ASN A 145 20.45 4.08 5.73
CA ASN A 145 20.08 4.34 4.34
C ASN A 145 18.64 3.90 4.02
N ARG A 146 18.14 4.29 2.84
CA ARG A 146 16.82 3.83 2.37
C ARG A 146 16.76 2.30 2.34
N GLY A 147 15.57 1.74 2.51
CA GLY A 147 15.41 0.28 2.63
C GLY A 147 15.97 -0.49 1.44
N TYR A 148 15.79 0.03 0.21
CA TYR A 148 16.42 -0.54 -0.98
C TYR A 148 17.95 -0.55 -0.91
N ASP A 149 18.55 0.57 -0.51
CA ASP A 149 20.02 0.71 -0.43
C ASP A 149 20.60 -0.20 0.66
N PHE A 150 19.91 -0.31 1.81
CA PHE A 150 20.24 -1.31 2.82
C PHE A 150 20.22 -2.73 2.24
N ASN A 151 19.15 -3.09 1.53
CA ASN A 151 18.99 -4.44 0.98
C ASN A 151 20.03 -4.75 -0.10
N VAL A 152 20.51 -3.74 -0.84
CA VAL A 152 21.65 -3.84 -1.76
C VAL A 152 22.95 -4.10 -0.99
N SER A 153 23.24 -3.36 0.07
CA SER A 153 24.42 -3.57 0.91
C SER A 153 24.46 -4.97 1.49
N VAL A 154 23.34 -5.44 2.07
CA VAL A 154 23.21 -6.82 2.58
C VAL A 154 23.46 -7.85 1.48
N GLY A 155 22.94 -7.61 0.28
CA GLY A 155 23.09 -8.51 -0.87
C GLY A 155 24.48 -8.55 -1.50
N ASN A 156 25.43 -7.75 -1.01
CA ASN A 156 26.81 -7.77 -1.46
C ASN A 156 27.79 -8.24 -0.36
N LEU A 157 27.27 -8.65 0.82
CA LEU A 157 28.11 -9.10 1.93
C LEU A 157 28.79 -10.44 1.64
N ASP A 158 28.06 -11.40 1.09
CA ASP A 158 28.62 -12.71 0.73
C ASP A 158 29.20 -12.69 -0.69
N LYS A 159 30.52 -12.50 -0.77
CA LYS A 159 31.27 -12.49 -2.04
C LYS A 159 31.35 -13.87 -2.71
N ASN A 160 31.09 -14.95 -1.97
CA ASN A 160 31.17 -16.32 -2.48
C ASN A 160 29.83 -16.83 -3.01
N GLN A 161 28.79 -16.00 -2.96
CA GLN A 161 27.47 -16.40 -3.37
C GLN A 161 27.35 -16.57 -4.90
N THR A 162 26.70 -17.66 -5.32
CA THR A 162 26.38 -17.88 -6.73
C THR A 162 25.14 -17.07 -7.11
N ILE A 163 25.33 -16.03 -7.94
CA ILE A 163 24.26 -15.15 -8.42
C ILE A 163 23.88 -15.57 -9.85
N VAL A 164 22.59 -15.86 -10.08
CA VAL A 164 22.03 -16.12 -11.42
C VAL A 164 20.88 -15.15 -11.65
N ASP A 165 20.92 -14.34 -12.72
CA ASP A 165 19.88 -13.35 -13.05
C ASP A 165 19.48 -12.42 -11.89
N ARG A 166 20.47 -11.95 -11.12
CA ARG A 166 20.29 -11.15 -9.89
C ARG A 166 19.55 -11.87 -8.75
N LYS A 167 19.21 -13.15 -8.89
CA LYS A 167 18.72 -14.03 -7.82
C LYS A 167 19.90 -14.61 -7.04
N GLY A 168 19.67 -14.97 -5.78
CA GLY A 168 20.71 -15.50 -4.92
C GLY A 168 21.75 -14.48 -4.51
N LYS A 169 21.33 -13.28 -4.10
CA LYS A 169 22.24 -12.28 -3.48
C LYS A 169 22.30 -12.37 -1.95
N ARG A 170 21.35 -13.08 -1.33
CA ARG A 170 21.18 -13.13 0.14
C ARG A 170 20.80 -14.51 0.68
N ASP A 171 20.73 -15.52 -0.18
CA ASP A 171 20.35 -16.90 0.17
C ASP A 171 21.29 -17.59 1.16
N ASN A 172 22.47 -17.05 1.50
CA ASN A 172 23.31 -17.60 2.57
C ASN A 172 23.09 -16.90 3.93
N ILE A 173 22.24 -15.87 3.99
CA ILE A 173 21.93 -15.12 5.20
C ILE A 173 20.63 -15.65 5.80
N TYR A 174 20.78 -16.39 6.89
CA TYR A 174 19.69 -17.06 7.60
C TYR A 174 19.24 -16.23 8.81
N HIS A 175 20.14 -15.43 9.36
CA HIS A 175 19.88 -14.60 10.53
C HIS A 175 20.44 -13.19 10.34
N ILE A 176 19.72 -12.20 10.84
CA ILE A 176 20.25 -10.84 11.03
C ILE A 176 20.18 -10.52 12.53
N LYS A 177 21.31 -10.16 13.13
CA LYS A 177 21.42 -9.96 14.58
C LYS A 177 22.16 -8.68 14.93
N ARG A 178 21.80 -8.04 16.05
CA ARG A 178 22.63 -7.00 16.63
C ARG A 178 23.88 -7.61 17.25
N SER A 179 25.04 -7.05 16.95
CA SER A 179 26.30 -7.39 17.60
C SER A 179 26.53 -6.52 18.82
N LEU A 180 27.07 -7.13 19.89
CA LEU A 180 27.41 -6.47 21.17
C LEU A 180 28.92 -6.28 21.37
N ILE A 181 29.71 -6.50 20.32
CA ILE A 181 31.17 -6.31 20.37
C ILE A 181 31.52 -4.82 20.53
N THR A 182 32.71 -4.53 21.02
CA THR A 182 33.25 -3.17 21.03
C THR A 182 33.70 -2.74 19.62
N LYS A 183 33.78 -1.42 19.40
CA LYS A 183 34.16 -0.83 18.10
C LYS A 183 35.46 -1.40 17.51
N ASP A 184 36.45 -1.65 18.37
CA ASP A 184 37.78 -2.14 17.97
C ASP A 184 37.77 -3.59 17.45
N LEU A 185 36.67 -4.33 17.68
CA LEU A 185 36.50 -5.71 17.25
C LEU A 185 35.66 -5.85 15.97
N ILE A 186 35.18 -4.75 15.40
CA ILE A 186 34.42 -4.78 14.14
C ILE A 186 35.33 -5.31 13.02
N PRO A 187 34.89 -6.31 12.25
CA PRO A 187 35.68 -6.85 11.15
C PRO A 187 36.03 -5.78 10.11
N ALA A 188 37.24 -5.89 9.53
CA ALA A 188 37.75 -4.93 8.55
C ALA A 188 36.92 -4.87 7.26
N ASP A 189 36.17 -5.93 6.94
CA ASP A 189 35.29 -6.03 5.79
C ASP A 189 33.83 -5.61 6.09
N ALA A 190 33.55 -5.12 7.30
CA ALA A 190 32.24 -4.56 7.63
C ALA A 190 31.93 -3.31 6.80
N VAL A 191 30.73 -3.26 6.25
CA VAL A 191 30.27 -2.17 5.37
C VAL A 191 29.38 -1.19 6.12
N ASN A 192 29.39 0.06 5.69
CA ASN A 192 28.51 1.10 6.22
C ASN A 192 27.11 0.94 5.64
N ILE A 193 26.11 1.01 6.52
CA ILE A 193 24.69 1.08 6.16
C ILE A 193 24.04 2.35 6.69
N GLU A 194 24.75 3.18 7.46
CA GLU A 194 24.26 4.49 7.86
C GLU A 194 24.09 5.43 6.66
N ASN A 195 23.15 6.35 6.78
CA ASN A 195 23.03 7.49 5.87
C ASN A 195 24.13 8.50 6.20
N GLY A 196 25.19 8.53 5.39
CA GLY A 196 26.38 9.35 5.65
C GLY A 196 26.12 10.87 5.74
N ASN A 197 24.98 11.36 5.22
CA ASN A 197 24.63 12.77 5.31
C ASN A 197 23.86 13.11 6.59
N THR A 198 23.16 12.14 7.18
CA THR A 198 22.16 12.41 8.23
C THR A 198 22.40 11.62 9.52
N SER A 199 23.21 10.59 9.51
CA SER A 199 23.59 9.84 10.71
C SER A 199 24.69 10.58 11.49
N ASP A 200 24.61 10.55 12.82
CA ASP A 200 25.68 11.02 13.72
C ASP A 200 26.54 9.88 14.24
N TYR A 201 26.10 8.64 14.02
CA TYR A 201 26.77 7.41 14.42
C TYR A 201 27.04 6.52 13.20
N GLU A 202 28.11 5.75 13.26
CA GLU A 202 28.35 4.67 12.31
C GLU A 202 27.34 3.55 12.53
N VAL A 203 26.86 2.96 11.44
CA VAL A 203 26.05 1.74 11.48
C VAL A 203 26.69 0.74 10.53
N LYS A 204 27.34 -0.26 11.09
CA LYS A 204 28.12 -1.26 10.35
C LYS A 204 27.33 -2.54 10.19
N ILE A 205 27.58 -3.28 9.10
CA ILE A 205 27.08 -4.64 8.91
C ILE A 205 28.13 -5.53 8.24
N TRP A 206 28.21 -6.79 8.64
CA TRP A 206 29.07 -7.79 8.02
C TRP A 206 28.39 -9.15 8.05
N PHE A 207 28.89 -10.09 7.25
CA PHE A 207 28.39 -11.46 7.19
C PHE A 207 29.41 -12.42 7.80
N ALA A 208 28.95 -13.31 8.69
CA ALA A 208 29.72 -14.39 9.28
C ALA A 208 29.29 -15.72 8.61
N PRO A 209 30.05 -16.24 7.63
CA PRO A 209 29.64 -17.40 6.84
C PRO A 209 29.48 -18.69 7.65
N SER A 210 30.31 -18.89 8.68
CA SER A 210 30.25 -20.05 9.58
C SER A 210 28.96 -20.14 10.39
N GLU A 211 28.22 -19.04 10.48
CA GLU A 211 26.99 -18.91 11.26
C GLU A 211 25.77 -18.57 10.39
N ASN A 212 25.96 -18.42 9.07
CA ASN A 212 24.94 -17.90 8.16
C ASN A 212 24.26 -16.61 8.68
N THR A 213 25.01 -15.78 9.40
CA THR A 213 24.45 -14.65 10.16
C THR A 213 25.07 -13.34 9.67
N ALA A 214 24.23 -12.38 9.33
CA ALA A 214 24.65 -11.00 9.16
C ALA A 214 24.52 -10.25 10.50
N TYR A 215 25.62 -9.67 10.96
CA TYR A 215 25.66 -8.90 12.20
C TYR A 215 25.66 -7.41 11.88
N TYR A 216 24.79 -6.64 12.52
CA TYR A 216 24.82 -5.18 12.47
C TYR A 216 25.28 -4.59 13.81
N TRP A 217 25.88 -3.40 13.77
CA TRP A 217 26.44 -2.75 14.94
C TRP A 217 26.31 -1.23 14.86
N THR A 218 26.06 -0.58 16.00
CA THR A 218 26.18 0.86 16.19
C THR A 218 26.36 1.15 17.69
N GLU A 219 27.02 2.26 18.04
CA GLU A 219 27.12 2.74 19.42
C GLU A 219 25.79 3.29 19.95
N ALA A 220 24.86 3.67 19.06
CA ALA A 220 23.58 4.21 19.45
C ALA A 220 22.63 3.11 19.97
N ASP A 221 21.79 3.43 20.95
CA ASP A 221 20.79 2.47 21.45
C ASP A 221 19.77 2.08 20.38
N LYS A 222 19.43 3.02 19.48
CA LYS A 222 18.46 2.85 18.39
C LYS A 222 19.01 3.34 17.06
N ILE A 223 18.55 2.70 15.99
CA ILE A 223 18.78 3.03 14.59
C ILE A 223 17.46 3.52 14.01
N THR A 224 17.38 4.83 13.72
CA THR A 224 16.22 5.42 13.06
C THR A 224 16.19 5.01 11.59
N LEU A 225 15.08 4.41 11.18
CA LEU A 225 14.83 4.04 9.81
C LEU A 225 14.57 5.26 8.92
N SER A 226 14.94 5.14 7.65
CA SER A 226 14.65 6.17 6.65
C SER A 226 13.14 6.32 6.42
N LYS A 227 12.71 7.52 6.00
CA LYS A 227 11.35 7.76 5.50
C LYS A 227 10.92 6.73 4.45
N ASP A 228 11.86 6.35 3.59
CA ASP A 228 11.70 5.26 2.64
C ASP A 228 12.39 4.00 3.17
N SER A 229 11.63 3.18 3.90
CA SER A 229 12.04 1.88 4.39
C SER A 229 11.59 0.74 3.49
N SER A 230 11.10 1.05 2.28
CA SER A 230 10.64 0.04 1.33
C SER A 230 11.77 -0.91 0.94
N PHE A 231 11.42 -2.16 0.67
CA PHE A 231 12.34 -3.25 0.31
C PHE A 231 13.40 -3.64 1.34
N MET A 232 13.39 -3.07 2.55
CA MET A 232 14.32 -3.46 3.61
C MET A 232 14.00 -4.88 4.10
N PHE A 233 14.88 -5.85 3.84
CA PHE A 233 14.68 -7.30 4.04
C PHE A 233 13.87 -8.03 2.95
N ASP A 234 13.63 -7.39 1.79
CA ASP A 234 12.91 -8.01 0.65
C ASP A 234 13.75 -9.12 0.00
N ARG A 235 13.07 -10.20 -0.39
CA ARG A 235 13.65 -11.34 -1.14
C ARG A 235 14.85 -11.96 -0.45
N MET A 236 14.77 -12.20 0.85
CA MET A 236 15.79 -12.95 1.59
C MET A 236 15.31 -14.38 1.78
N SER A 237 15.53 -15.21 0.74
CA SER A 237 14.86 -16.52 0.59
C SER A 237 15.09 -17.50 1.75
N LYS A 238 16.25 -17.42 2.40
CA LYS A 238 16.67 -18.26 3.53
C LYS A 238 16.61 -17.57 4.89
N LEU A 239 16.15 -16.32 4.95
CA LEU A 239 16.09 -15.58 6.21
C LEU A 239 15.05 -16.19 7.14
N GLN A 240 15.48 -16.57 8.35
CA GLN A 240 14.65 -17.22 9.35
C GLN A 240 14.33 -16.31 10.55
N THR A 241 15.29 -15.48 10.96
CA THR A 241 15.14 -14.60 12.13
C THR A 241 15.79 -13.24 11.90
N ILE A 242 15.17 -12.18 12.44
CA ILE A 242 15.69 -10.82 12.43
C ILE A 242 15.58 -10.26 13.84
N ASP A 243 16.67 -9.70 14.36
CA ASP A 243 16.64 -8.88 15.57
C ASP A 243 16.32 -7.42 15.22
N LEU A 244 15.08 -7.01 15.48
CA LEU A 244 14.55 -5.67 15.25
C LEU A 244 14.59 -4.75 16.48
N SER A 245 15.11 -5.22 17.62
CA SER A 245 15.03 -4.50 18.90
C SER A 245 15.69 -3.11 18.88
N GLY A 246 16.71 -2.93 18.04
CA GLY A 246 17.39 -1.65 17.84
C GLY A 246 16.75 -0.73 16.80
N PHE A 247 15.66 -1.11 16.13
CA PHE A 247 15.10 -0.36 15.00
C PHE A 247 13.98 0.59 15.44
N ASP A 248 14.13 1.88 15.13
CA ASP A 248 13.13 2.93 15.37
C ASP A 248 12.48 3.34 14.04
N THR A 249 11.18 3.09 13.92
CA THR A 249 10.40 3.36 12.71
C THR A 249 9.65 4.69 12.73
N SER A 250 9.85 5.53 13.76
CA SER A 250 9.10 6.78 13.99
C SER A 250 9.22 7.85 12.90
N GLU A 251 10.17 7.69 11.97
CA GLU A 251 10.35 8.56 10.80
C GLU A 251 9.92 7.88 9.47
N ALA A 252 9.58 6.59 9.46
CA ALA A 252 9.20 5.86 8.27
C ALA A 252 7.83 6.34 7.72
N GLU A 253 7.77 6.61 6.42
CA GLU A 253 6.54 6.94 5.69
C GLU A 253 6.17 5.84 4.67
N ASN A 254 7.13 5.00 4.26
CA ASN A 254 6.92 3.90 3.33
C ASN A 254 7.59 2.61 3.84
N MET A 255 6.81 1.54 4.00
CA MET A 255 7.26 0.19 4.39
C MET A 255 6.89 -0.87 3.34
N ALA A 256 6.69 -0.45 2.09
CA ALA A 256 6.32 -1.34 1.01
C ALA A 256 7.37 -2.46 0.86
N ARG A 257 6.90 -3.69 0.82
CA ARG A 257 7.73 -4.89 0.59
C ARG A 257 8.86 -5.11 1.59
N MET A 258 8.82 -4.51 2.79
CA MET A 258 9.88 -4.67 3.80
C MET A 258 10.23 -6.16 4.02
N PHE A 259 9.29 -6.98 4.48
CA PHE A 259 9.53 -8.40 4.74
C PHE A 259 9.08 -9.32 3.60
N SER A 260 8.93 -8.78 2.39
CA SER A 260 8.35 -9.50 1.25
C SER A 260 9.28 -10.59 0.72
N ASN A 261 8.71 -11.69 0.22
CA ASN A 261 9.42 -12.80 -0.41
C ASN A 261 10.53 -13.40 0.48
N SER A 262 10.28 -13.47 1.80
CA SER A 262 11.16 -14.10 2.79
C SER A 262 10.44 -15.33 3.38
N PRO A 263 10.29 -16.42 2.61
CA PRO A 263 9.38 -17.51 2.91
C PRO A 263 9.79 -18.37 4.10
N GLU A 264 11.06 -18.34 4.52
CA GLU A 264 11.56 -19.07 5.70
C GLU A 264 11.50 -18.26 7.01
N LEU A 265 11.05 -16.99 6.95
CA LEU A 265 10.97 -16.10 8.11
C LEU A 265 9.91 -16.62 9.10
N LYS A 266 10.31 -16.84 10.36
CA LYS A 266 9.48 -17.55 11.35
C LYS A 266 8.69 -16.61 12.26
N SER A 267 9.30 -15.51 12.67
CA SER A 267 8.69 -14.55 13.59
C SER A 267 9.34 -13.17 13.45
N LEU A 268 8.62 -12.14 13.89
CA LEU A 268 9.06 -10.76 13.96
C LEU A 268 8.59 -10.16 15.29
N ASP A 269 9.46 -9.43 15.95
CA ASP A 269 9.14 -8.64 17.15
C ASP A 269 9.08 -7.15 16.76
N PHE A 270 7.92 -6.53 17.00
CA PHE A 270 7.66 -5.12 16.68
C PHE A 270 7.54 -4.23 17.92
N SER A 271 7.96 -4.69 19.09
CA SER A 271 7.85 -3.92 20.35
C SER A 271 8.47 -2.51 20.28
N GLY A 272 9.46 -2.29 19.41
CA GLY A 272 10.09 -0.99 19.17
C GLY A 272 9.48 -0.14 18.05
N PHE A 273 8.47 -0.62 17.33
CA PHE A 273 7.96 0.05 16.13
C PHE A 273 6.95 1.15 16.47
N ASN A 274 7.09 2.29 15.78
CA ASN A 274 6.09 3.35 15.69
C ASN A 274 5.74 3.58 14.21
N THR A 275 4.57 3.10 13.79
CA THR A 275 4.14 3.16 12.38
C THR A 275 3.21 4.33 12.07
N GLY A 276 2.98 5.27 13.00
CA GLY A 276 1.95 6.30 12.86
C GLY A 276 2.14 7.29 11.70
N LYS A 277 3.33 7.32 11.07
CA LYS A 277 3.61 8.11 9.85
C LYS A 277 3.59 7.30 8.55
N VAL A 278 3.49 5.98 8.64
CA VAL A 278 3.57 5.09 7.48
C VAL A 278 2.27 5.20 6.67
N LYS A 279 2.42 5.55 5.39
CA LYS A 279 1.34 5.73 4.41
C LYS A 279 1.18 4.51 3.50
N ASP A 280 2.27 3.79 3.27
CA ASP A 280 2.35 2.70 2.30
C ASP A 280 2.80 1.39 2.97
N PHE A 281 1.87 0.44 3.07
CA PHE A 281 2.07 -0.93 3.55
C PHE A 281 2.00 -1.97 2.41
N THR A 282 2.18 -1.53 1.16
CA THR A 282 2.06 -2.40 -0.01
C THR A 282 2.97 -3.61 0.13
N TYR A 283 2.39 -4.80 0.14
CA TYR A 283 3.09 -6.07 0.15
C TYR A 283 4.10 -6.24 1.31
N THR A 284 3.92 -5.54 2.45
CA THR A 284 4.90 -5.55 3.56
C THR A 284 5.26 -6.97 4.03
N PHE A 285 4.31 -7.91 4.06
CA PHE A 285 4.53 -9.32 4.44
C PHE A 285 4.23 -10.31 3.31
N TYR A 286 4.22 -9.83 2.06
CA TYR A 286 3.90 -10.66 0.88
C TYR A 286 4.79 -11.91 0.81
N ASP A 287 4.21 -13.09 0.66
CA ASP A 287 4.90 -14.38 0.57
C ASP A 287 5.83 -14.71 1.77
N ALA A 288 5.56 -14.17 2.98
CA ALA A 288 6.21 -14.58 4.23
C ALA A 288 5.62 -15.92 4.74
N LYS A 289 5.84 -16.99 3.95
CA LYS A 289 5.10 -18.26 4.00
C LYS A 289 5.21 -19.07 5.30
N SER A 290 6.23 -18.84 6.13
CA SER A 290 6.47 -19.61 7.37
C SER A 290 6.00 -18.92 8.65
N ILE A 291 5.52 -17.67 8.59
CA ILE A 291 4.99 -16.99 9.78
C ILE A 291 3.62 -17.60 10.15
N GLU A 292 3.54 -18.26 11.30
CA GLU A 292 2.29 -18.86 11.79
C GLU A 292 1.42 -17.91 12.61
N SER A 293 2.04 -16.93 13.27
CA SER A 293 1.37 -15.95 14.12
C SER A 293 2.00 -14.59 13.93
N LEU A 294 1.16 -13.56 13.76
CA LEU A 294 1.61 -12.18 13.60
C LEU A 294 0.77 -11.26 14.49
N ASP A 295 1.41 -10.62 15.46
CA ASP A 295 0.78 -9.63 16.33
C ASP A 295 1.18 -8.22 15.90
N LEU A 296 0.20 -7.44 15.43
CA LEU A 296 0.36 -6.06 14.99
C LEU A 296 -0.41 -5.08 15.86
N SER A 297 -0.79 -5.45 17.09
CA SER A 297 -1.54 -4.57 18.01
C SER A 297 -0.83 -3.24 18.34
N MET A 298 0.48 -3.17 18.14
CA MET A 298 1.28 -1.95 18.34
C MET A 298 1.29 -1.03 17.11
N PHE A 299 0.77 -1.48 15.96
CA PHE A 299 0.78 -0.68 14.74
C PHE A 299 -0.29 0.41 14.83
N ASP A 300 0.14 1.66 14.70
CA ASP A 300 -0.73 2.78 14.34
C ASP A 300 -0.77 2.88 12.81
N THR A 301 -1.93 2.59 12.21
CA THR A 301 -2.15 2.68 10.77
C THR A 301 -3.01 3.89 10.38
N SER A 302 -3.21 4.87 11.27
CA SER A 302 -4.06 6.04 11.02
C SER A 302 -3.62 6.90 9.84
N SER A 303 -2.34 6.86 9.46
CA SER A 303 -1.80 7.53 8.26
C SER A 303 -1.82 6.68 6.99
N ALA A 304 -2.19 5.40 7.07
CA ALA A 304 -2.14 4.48 5.95
C ALA A 304 -3.10 4.89 4.82
N THR A 305 -2.60 4.87 3.58
CA THR A 305 -3.36 5.18 2.37
C THR A 305 -3.50 3.98 1.43
N THR A 306 -2.58 3.02 1.52
CA THR A 306 -2.64 1.74 0.81
C THR A 306 -2.21 0.58 1.72
N MET A 307 -2.94 -0.53 1.63
CA MET A 307 -2.64 -1.81 2.28
C MET A 307 -2.64 -2.94 1.23
N TYR A 308 -2.35 -2.58 -0.03
CA TYR A 308 -2.32 -3.51 -1.16
C TYR A 308 -1.49 -4.76 -0.83
N GLY A 309 -2.14 -5.92 -0.77
CA GLY A 309 -1.48 -7.21 -0.66
C GLY A 309 -0.62 -7.38 0.61
N MET A 310 -0.88 -6.58 1.65
CA MET A 310 -0.05 -6.53 2.86
C MET A 310 0.27 -7.92 3.44
N PHE A 311 -0.69 -8.85 3.42
CA PHE A 311 -0.58 -10.22 3.92
C PHE A 311 -0.72 -11.30 2.83
N ASN A 312 -0.59 -10.94 1.55
CA ASN A 312 -0.81 -11.88 0.45
C ASN A 312 0.21 -13.03 0.50
N GLY A 313 -0.27 -14.28 0.39
CA GLY A 313 0.59 -15.45 0.29
C GLY A 313 1.21 -15.91 1.61
N MET A 314 0.75 -15.41 2.76
CA MET A 314 1.16 -15.90 4.08
C MET A 314 0.47 -17.25 4.40
N THR A 315 0.82 -18.30 3.65
CA THR A 315 0.08 -19.57 3.63
C THR A 315 0.09 -20.35 4.95
N ALA A 316 1.04 -20.12 5.85
CA ALA A 316 1.08 -20.75 7.18
C ALA A 316 0.41 -19.92 8.30
N LEU A 317 -0.05 -18.71 8.01
CA LEU A 317 -0.61 -17.80 9.00
C LEU A 317 -1.91 -18.37 9.60
N LYS A 318 -1.89 -18.64 10.90
CA LYS A 318 -3.03 -19.17 11.68
C LYS A 318 -3.64 -18.10 12.57
N ASN A 319 -2.83 -17.19 13.10
CA ASN A 319 -3.26 -16.13 13.99
C ASN A 319 -2.76 -14.77 13.48
N LEU A 320 -3.69 -13.83 13.30
CA LEU A 320 -3.38 -12.45 12.89
C LEU A 320 -4.10 -11.48 13.83
N ASN A 321 -3.34 -10.71 14.60
CA ASN A 321 -3.89 -9.65 15.43
C ASN A 321 -3.71 -8.30 14.74
N ILE A 322 -4.81 -7.75 14.22
CA ILE A 322 -4.90 -6.44 13.56
C ILE A 322 -5.91 -5.53 14.24
N SER A 323 -6.19 -5.77 15.53
CA SER A 323 -7.20 -5.04 16.31
C SER A 323 -6.94 -3.53 16.43
N SER A 324 -5.69 -3.09 16.28
CA SER A 324 -5.31 -1.67 16.33
C SER A 324 -5.48 -0.92 15.00
N PHE A 325 -5.83 -1.61 13.92
CA PHE A 325 -5.82 -1.01 12.59
C PHE A 325 -6.89 0.08 12.45
N ASN A 326 -6.47 1.28 12.03
CA ASN A 326 -7.36 2.35 11.61
C ASN A 326 -7.30 2.50 10.10
N THR A 327 -8.35 2.09 9.40
CA THR A 327 -8.39 2.04 7.94
C THR A 327 -9.11 3.21 7.27
N GLN A 328 -9.51 4.25 8.03
CA GLN A 328 -10.34 5.38 7.54
C GLN A 328 -9.72 6.19 6.38
N ASN A 329 -8.41 6.06 6.16
CA ASN A 329 -7.65 6.76 5.12
C ASN A 329 -7.22 5.84 3.96
N VAL A 330 -7.44 4.54 4.07
CA VAL A 330 -7.03 3.55 3.08
C VAL A 330 -7.94 3.63 1.85
N THR A 331 -7.33 3.64 0.68
CA THR A 331 -8.02 3.73 -0.63
C THR A 331 -7.84 2.47 -1.48
N GLU A 332 -6.83 1.65 -1.17
CA GLU A 332 -6.44 0.45 -1.90
C GLU A 332 -6.28 -0.73 -0.92
N MET A 333 -7.09 -1.77 -1.11
CA MET A 333 -7.09 -3.02 -0.31
C MET A 333 -7.10 -4.28 -1.17
N GLN A 334 -6.84 -4.14 -2.47
CA GLN A 334 -6.75 -5.31 -3.35
C GLN A 334 -5.73 -6.31 -2.81
N GLU A 335 -6.03 -7.60 -2.95
CA GLU A 335 -5.18 -8.73 -2.56
C GLU A 335 -4.77 -8.80 -1.08
N MET A 336 -5.27 -7.92 -0.19
CA MET A 336 -4.73 -7.75 1.17
C MET A 336 -4.60 -9.05 1.97
N PHE A 337 -5.56 -9.96 1.86
CA PHE A 337 -5.58 -11.27 2.54
C PHE A 337 -5.54 -12.45 1.55
N GLN A 338 -5.15 -12.21 0.30
CA GLN A 338 -5.10 -13.25 -0.72
C GLN A 338 -4.18 -14.43 -0.31
N TYR A 339 -4.60 -15.66 -0.59
CA TYR A 339 -3.88 -16.91 -0.32
C TYR A 339 -3.45 -17.13 1.15
N ASN A 340 -4.18 -16.55 2.11
CA ASN A 340 -4.07 -16.89 3.52
C ASN A 340 -4.81 -18.20 3.82
N SER A 341 -4.29 -19.31 3.28
CA SER A 341 -4.97 -20.61 3.28
C SER A 341 -5.05 -21.27 4.65
N SER A 342 -4.27 -20.85 5.65
CA SER A 342 -4.28 -21.42 7.01
C SER A 342 -5.14 -20.67 8.02
N LEU A 343 -5.57 -19.43 7.71
CA LEU A 343 -6.47 -18.68 8.57
C LEU A 343 -7.84 -19.38 8.65
N THR A 344 -8.35 -19.53 9.86
CA THR A 344 -9.69 -20.10 10.13
C THR A 344 -10.70 -19.03 10.53
N SER A 345 -10.23 -17.88 11.01
CA SER A 345 -11.04 -16.71 11.37
C SER A 345 -10.24 -15.43 11.12
N LEU A 346 -10.94 -14.32 10.94
CA LEU A 346 -10.36 -13.00 10.76
C LEU A 346 -11.38 -11.96 11.24
N ASP A 347 -11.01 -11.16 12.24
CA ASP A 347 -11.85 -10.06 12.72
C ASP A 347 -11.59 -8.79 11.91
N LEU A 348 -12.65 -8.29 11.27
CA LEU A 348 -12.67 -7.09 10.42
C LEU A 348 -13.72 -6.08 10.89
N SER A 349 -14.34 -6.30 12.05
CA SER A 349 -15.49 -5.53 12.52
C SER A 349 -15.19 -4.02 12.68
N HIS A 350 -13.93 -3.66 12.92
CA HIS A 350 -13.45 -2.30 13.08
C HIS A 350 -12.97 -1.62 11.79
N PHE A 351 -13.02 -2.30 10.63
CA PHE A 351 -12.57 -1.71 9.37
C PHE A 351 -13.52 -0.61 8.88
N ASP A 352 -12.95 0.55 8.53
CA ASP A 352 -13.62 1.63 7.80
C ASP A 352 -13.18 1.62 6.34
N THR A 353 -14.07 1.19 5.45
CA THR A 353 -13.77 1.03 4.02
C THR A 353 -14.36 2.14 3.14
N ARG A 354 -14.91 3.22 3.73
CA ARG A 354 -15.63 4.32 3.02
C ARG A 354 -14.80 5.07 1.97
N LYS A 355 -13.48 4.89 1.93
CA LYS A 355 -12.57 5.47 0.93
C LYS A 355 -11.98 4.45 -0.04
N VAL A 356 -12.20 3.16 0.18
CA VAL A 356 -11.63 2.08 -0.63
C VAL A 356 -12.28 2.07 -2.02
N LYS A 357 -11.45 2.01 -3.06
CA LYS A 357 -11.88 1.98 -4.46
C LYS A 357 -11.67 0.62 -5.13
N ASN A 358 -10.73 -0.18 -4.61
CA ASN A 358 -10.36 -1.46 -5.20
C ASN A 358 -10.32 -2.56 -4.13
N MET A 359 -11.14 -3.60 -4.33
CA MET A 359 -11.22 -4.80 -3.46
C MET A 359 -10.94 -6.09 -4.25
N ARG A 360 -10.28 -5.97 -5.42
CA ARG A 360 -9.89 -7.11 -6.25
C ARG A 360 -9.17 -8.17 -5.41
N SER A 361 -9.66 -9.40 -5.46
CA SER A 361 -9.04 -10.58 -4.86
C SER A 361 -8.73 -10.46 -3.36
N MET A 362 -9.39 -9.57 -2.62
CA MET A 362 -9.08 -9.26 -1.22
C MET A 362 -9.06 -10.51 -0.33
N PHE A 363 -9.98 -11.46 -0.54
CA PHE A 363 -10.12 -12.71 0.22
C PHE A 363 -9.91 -13.97 -0.67
N ASN A 364 -9.34 -13.81 -1.85
CA ASN A 364 -9.12 -14.91 -2.78
C ASN A 364 -8.23 -15.99 -2.15
N GLY A 365 -8.66 -17.25 -2.15
CA GLY A 365 -7.89 -18.38 -1.67
C GLY A 365 -7.78 -18.49 -0.16
N MET A 366 -8.63 -17.79 0.61
CA MET A 366 -8.81 -18.04 2.04
C MET A 366 -9.57 -19.37 2.26
N SER A 367 -8.94 -20.49 1.92
CA SER A 367 -9.58 -21.79 1.80
C SER A 367 -9.97 -22.48 3.11
N ASN A 368 -9.64 -21.89 4.27
CA ASN A 368 -9.98 -22.44 5.59
C ASN A 368 -10.90 -21.56 6.45
N VAL A 369 -11.23 -20.35 6.01
CA VAL A 369 -12.20 -19.49 6.72
C VAL A 369 -13.62 -20.00 6.46
N THR A 370 -14.44 -20.10 7.52
CA THR A 370 -15.82 -20.59 7.42
C THR A 370 -16.86 -19.47 7.37
N SER A 371 -16.53 -18.29 7.90
CA SER A 371 -17.37 -17.10 7.89
C SER A 371 -16.53 -15.82 7.91
N LEU A 372 -17.04 -14.76 7.27
CA LEU A 372 -16.47 -13.41 7.34
C LEU A 372 -17.57 -12.43 7.76
N ASP A 373 -17.33 -11.65 8.81
CA ASP A 373 -18.19 -10.51 9.15
C ASP A 373 -17.74 -9.28 8.37
N LEU A 374 -18.60 -8.82 7.45
CA LEU A 374 -18.37 -7.67 6.57
C LEU A 374 -19.43 -6.57 6.80
N SER A 375 -20.12 -6.60 7.94
CA SER A 375 -21.19 -5.66 8.25
C SER A 375 -20.73 -4.19 8.31
N SER A 376 -19.46 -3.95 8.63
CA SER A 376 -18.82 -2.62 8.66
C SER A 376 -18.41 -2.10 7.28
N PHE A 377 -18.42 -2.92 6.24
CA PHE A 377 -17.89 -2.55 4.93
C PHE A 377 -18.84 -1.59 4.19
N ASP A 378 -18.34 -0.41 3.84
CA ASP A 378 -18.93 0.51 2.86
C ASP A 378 -18.22 0.31 1.51
N THR A 379 -18.93 -0.30 0.56
CA THR A 379 -18.42 -0.54 -0.79
C THR A 379 -18.86 0.51 -1.81
N GLY A 380 -19.48 1.61 -1.38
CA GLY A 380 -20.09 2.61 -2.27
C GLY A 380 -19.11 3.34 -3.19
N LYS A 381 -17.80 3.24 -2.97
CA LYS A 381 -16.76 3.78 -3.87
C LYS A 381 -15.98 2.70 -4.65
N VAL A 382 -16.27 1.43 -4.41
CA VAL A 382 -15.56 0.31 -5.04
C VAL A 382 -15.96 0.19 -6.50
N THR A 383 -14.97 0.10 -7.38
CA THR A 383 -15.19 -0.08 -8.83
C THR A 383 -14.78 -1.47 -9.32
N ASP A 384 -13.87 -2.15 -8.62
CA ASP A 384 -13.35 -3.48 -9.00
C ASP A 384 -13.57 -4.49 -7.86
N MET A 385 -14.38 -5.52 -8.13
CA MET A 385 -14.65 -6.66 -7.25
C MET A 385 -14.18 -7.99 -7.86
N TYR A 386 -13.25 -7.95 -8.84
CA TYR A 386 -12.70 -9.14 -9.49
C TYR A 386 -12.21 -10.14 -8.44
N GLY A 387 -12.78 -11.35 -8.46
CA GLY A 387 -12.34 -12.47 -7.64
C GLY A 387 -12.31 -12.21 -6.13
N MET A 388 -13.10 -11.26 -5.61
CA MET A 388 -13.03 -10.86 -4.19
C MET A 388 -13.05 -12.04 -3.21
N PHE A 389 -13.88 -13.06 -3.47
CA PHE A 389 -13.98 -14.29 -2.67
C PHE A 389 -13.57 -15.55 -3.43
N LEU A 390 -12.83 -15.41 -4.53
CA LEU A 390 -12.45 -16.53 -5.40
C LEU A 390 -11.78 -17.64 -4.58
N SER A 391 -12.24 -18.89 -4.71
CA SER A 391 -11.65 -20.06 -4.06
C SER A 391 -11.57 -20.01 -2.52
N ALA A 392 -12.44 -19.22 -1.85
CA ALA A 392 -12.67 -19.35 -0.41
C ALA A 392 -13.55 -20.58 -0.12
N THR A 393 -13.00 -21.76 -0.41
CA THR A 393 -13.76 -23.01 -0.61
C THR A 393 -14.55 -23.49 0.61
N LYS A 394 -14.12 -23.17 1.83
CA LYS A 394 -14.77 -23.58 3.09
C LYS A 394 -15.77 -22.57 3.66
N LEU A 395 -16.01 -21.45 2.97
CA LEU A 395 -16.96 -20.45 3.41
C LEU A 395 -18.39 -21.04 3.39
N THR A 396 -19.01 -21.16 4.57
CA THR A 396 -20.38 -21.67 4.73
C THR A 396 -21.39 -20.56 4.97
N ASN A 397 -20.94 -19.37 5.36
CA ASN A 397 -21.77 -18.19 5.53
C ASN A 397 -21.07 -16.93 4.99
N LEU A 398 -21.78 -16.16 4.17
CA LEU A 398 -21.32 -14.91 3.61
C LEU A 398 -22.48 -13.91 3.53
N ASN A 399 -22.39 -12.83 4.34
CA ASN A 399 -23.35 -11.74 4.29
C ASN A 399 -22.78 -10.56 3.50
N VAL A 400 -23.40 -10.25 2.36
CA VAL A 400 -23.05 -9.11 1.48
C VAL A 400 -24.19 -8.08 1.38
N SER A 401 -25.15 -8.10 2.30
CA SER A 401 -26.31 -7.20 2.29
C SER A 401 -25.95 -5.72 2.50
N SER A 402 -24.79 -5.42 3.11
CA SER A 402 -24.27 -4.06 3.27
C SER A 402 -23.65 -3.49 1.99
N PHE A 403 -23.42 -4.33 0.96
CA PHE A 403 -22.68 -3.88 -0.21
C PHE A 403 -23.51 -2.95 -1.08
N ASN A 404 -22.93 -1.80 -1.43
CA ASN A 404 -23.41 -0.91 -2.47
C ASN A 404 -22.55 -1.11 -3.73
N THR A 405 -23.11 -1.78 -4.73
CA THR A 405 -22.38 -2.15 -5.94
C THR A 405 -22.59 -1.20 -7.13
N TYR A 406 -23.25 -0.04 -6.93
CA TYR A 406 -23.60 0.88 -8.03
C TYR A 406 -22.38 1.26 -8.89
N ASN A 407 -21.23 1.52 -8.28
CA ASN A 407 -20.02 1.96 -8.99
C ASN A 407 -19.17 0.80 -9.55
N VAL A 408 -19.56 -0.45 -9.34
CA VAL A 408 -18.76 -1.61 -9.74
C VAL A 408 -18.87 -1.84 -11.25
N THR A 409 -17.73 -1.99 -11.92
CA THR A 409 -17.66 -2.23 -13.37
C THR A 409 -17.30 -3.67 -13.73
N THR A 410 -16.72 -4.43 -12.80
CA THR A 410 -16.42 -5.87 -13.01
C THR A 410 -16.70 -6.71 -11.77
N MET A 411 -17.37 -7.84 -11.98
CA MET A 411 -17.67 -8.87 -10.96
C MET A 411 -17.13 -10.24 -11.39
N ARG A 412 -16.18 -10.26 -12.32
CA ARG A 412 -15.56 -11.48 -12.82
C ARG A 412 -14.97 -12.31 -11.67
N TYR A 413 -15.29 -13.60 -11.64
CA TYR A 413 -14.92 -14.54 -10.57
C TYR A 413 -15.36 -14.18 -9.13
N MET A 414 -16.21 -13.17 -8.90
CA MET A 414 -16.45 -12.61 -7.55
C MET A 414 -16.78 -13.67 -6.48
N PHE A 415 -17.64 -14.65 -6.81
CA PHE A 415 -18.06 -15.76 -5.94
C PHE A 415 -17.62 -17.13 -6.45
N SER A 416 -16.66 -17.17 -7.37
CA SER A 416 -16.19 -18.41 -7.98
C SER A 416 -15.54 -19.33 -6.95
N GLY A 417 -15.94 -20.60 -6.92
CA GLY A 417 -15.33 -21.64 -6.08
C GLY A 417 -15.75 -21.60 -4.61
N LEU A 418 -16.84 -20.92 -4.26
CA LEU A 418 -17.48 -21.02 -2.93
C LEU A 418 -18.23 -22.36 -2.79
N GLN A 419 -17.48 -23.45 -2.73
CA GLN A 419 -18.00 -24.82 -2.86
C GLN A 419 -18.87 -25.27 -1.67
N GLU A 420 -18.66 -24.70 -0.49
CA GLU A 420 -19.41 -25.04 0.73
C GLU A 420 -20.63 -24.15 0.99
N LEU A 421 -20.80 -23.06 0.23
CA LEU A 421 -21.89 -22.10 0.43
C LEU A 421 -23.22 -22.65 -0.10
N THR A 422 -24.26 -22.64 0.74
CA THR A 422 -25.59 -23.18 0.40
C THR A 422 -26.62 -22.10 0.07
N SER A 423 -26.42 -20.87 0.56
CA SER A 423 -27.24 -19.70 0.26
C SER A 423 -26.39 -18.45 0.09
N LEU A 424 -26.84 -17.53 -0.76
CA LEU A 424 -26.20 -16.24 -1.01
C LEU A 424 -27.28 -15.22 -1.36
N ASN A 425 -27.40 -14.17 -0.55
CA ASN A 425 -28.33 -13.07 -0.84
C ASN A 425 -27.60 -11.94 -1.56
N VAL A 426 -27.97 -11.70 -2.82
CA VAL A 426 -27.46 -10.61 -3.67
C VAL A 426 -28.57 -9.67 -4.17
N THR A 427 -29.74 -9.71 -3.55
CA THR A 427 -30.92 -8.92 -3.97
C THR A 427 -30.72 -7.41 -3.81
N ASN A 428 -29.73 -6.96 -3.03
CA ASN A 428 -29.34 -5.56 -2.91
C ASN A 428 -28.37 -5.08 -4.00
N PHE A 429 -27.86 -5.96 -4.86
CA PHE A 429 -26.84 -5.59 -5.84
C PHE A 429 -27.46 -4.76 -6.98
N ASN A 430 -26.88 -3.58 -7.24
CA ASN A 430 -27.07 -2.86 -8.49
C ASN A 430 -25.90 -3.22 -9.42
N THR A 431 -26.19 -3.81 -10.57
CA THR A 431 -25.20 -4.26 -11.55
C THR A 431 -25.24 -3.51 -12.87
N GLU A 432 -25.95 -2.36 -12.94
CA GLU A 432 -26.17 -1.65 -14.20
C GLU A 432 -24.89 -1.16 -14.88
N ASN A 433 -23.83 -0.92 -14.12
CA ASN A 433 -22.52 -0.47 -14.61
C ASN A 433 -21.54 -1.62 -14.88
N VAL A 434 -21.91 -2.86 -14.58
CA VAL A 434 -21.03 -4.03 -14.74
C VAL A 434 -20.95 -4.44 -16.21
N THR A 435 -19.73 -4.62 -16.72
CA THR A 435 -19.47 -5.06 -18.09
C THR A 435 -18.98 -6.52 -18.20
N ASP A 436 -18.40 -7.07 -17.13
CA ASP A 436 -17.85 -8.44 -17.11
C ASP A 436 -18.36 -9.20 -15.87
N MET A 437 -19.13 -10.27 -16.13
CA MET A 437 -19.67 -11.21 -15.13
C MET A 437 -19.13 -12.64 -15.35
N SER A 438 -18.08 -12.80 -16.16
CA SER A 438 -17.54 -14.12 -16.48
C SER A 438 -17.14 -14.85 -15.19
N TYR A 439 -17.55 -16.12 -15.11
CA TYR A 439 -17.34 -17.01 -13.97
C TYR A 439 -17.82 -16.50 -12.61
N MET A 440 -18.73 -15.51 -12.53
CA MET A 440 -19.13 -14.91 -11.26
C MET A 440 -19.59 -15.94 -10.20
N PHE A 441 -20.33 -16.97 -10.59
CA PHE A 441 -20.85 -18.04 -9.73
C PHE A 441 -20.26 -19.42 -10.06
N TYR A 442 -19.14 -19.46 -10.77
CA TYR A 442 -18.50 -20.72 -11.21
C TYR A 442 -18.18 -21.65 -10.04
N LYS A 443 -18.48 -22.95 -10.16
CA LYS A 443 -18.19 -23.96 -9.12
C LYS A 443 -18.79 -23.66 -7.73
N MET A 444 -19.95 -23.01 -7.66
CA MET A 444 -20.75 -22.92 -6.44
C MET A 444 -21.60 -24.19 -6.28
N ASN A 445 -20.94 -25.33 -6.05
CA ASN A 445 -21.56 -26.66 -6.21
C ASN A 445 -22.72 -26.93 -5.23
N LYS A 446 -22.74 -26.31 -4.04
CA LYS A 446 -23.74 -26.54 -2.99
C LYS A 446 -24.87 -25.51 -2.94
N ILE A 447 -24.82 -24.45 -3.75
CA ILE A 447 -25.92 -23.49 -3.81
C ILE A 447 -27.19 -24.18 -4.31
N ILE A 448 -28.31 -23.96 -3.64
CA ILE A 448 -29.60 -24.60 -3.99
C ILE A 448 -30.62 -23.63 -4.59
N ASP A 449 -30.42 -22.33 -4.37
CA ASP A 449 -31.25 -21.23 -4.85
C ASP A 449 -30.39 -19.99 -5.05
N LEU A 450 -30.73 -19.16 -6.05
CA LEU A 450 -30.01 -17.94 -6.36
C LEU A 450 -30.97 -16.90 -6.94
N ASP A 451 -31.40 -15.95 -6.11
CA ASP A 451 -32.23 -14.83 -6.53
C ASP A 451 -31.38 -13.73 -7.17
N LEU A 452 -31.55 -13.55 -8.49
CA LEU A 452 -30.87 -12.55 -9.29
C LEU A 452 -31.81 -11.43 -9.77
N SER A 453 -32.99 -11.28 -9.17
CA SER A 453 -34.03 -10.35 -9.64
C SER A 453 -33.60 -8.87 -9.69
N SER A 454 -32.59 -8.48 -8.90
CA SER A 454 -32.02 -7.13 -8.89
C SER A 454 -31.02 -6.86 -10.01
N PHE A 455 -30.55 -7.89 -10.72
CA PHE A 455 -29.47 -7.74 -11.69
C PHE A 455 -29.96 -6.97 -12.92
N ASN A 456 -29.17 -5.97 -13.35
CA ASN A 456 -29.36 -5.27 -14.61
C ASN A 456 -28.15 -5.55 -15.51
N THR A 457 -28.31 -6.45 -16.48
CA THR A 457 -27.20 -6.91 -17.32
C THR A 457 -27.07 -6.17 -18.65
N GLN A 458 -27.75 -5.03 -18.83
CA GLN A 458 -27.82 -4.30 -20.11
C GLN A 458 -26.47 -3.83 -20.68
N ASN A 459 -25.46 -3.73 -19.82
CA ASN A 459 -24.10 -3.30 -20.17
C ASN A 459 -23.07 -4.44 -20.19
N VAL A 460 -23.48 -5.66 -19.84
CA VAL A 460 -22.59 -6.82 -19.79
C VAL A 460 -22.23 -7.28 -21.20
N THR A 461 -20.93 -7.49 -21.44
CA THR A 461 -20.38 -8.00 -22.70
C THR A 461 -19.85 -9.43 -22.58
N ASP A 462 -19.46 -9.88 -21.39
CA ASP A 462 -18.95 -11.23 -21.13
C ASP A 462 -19.71 -11.93 -19.97
N MET A 463 -20.33 -13.06 -20.29
CA MET A 463 -21.02 -13.97 -19.34
C MET A 463 -20.43 -15.39 -19.37
N GLY A 464 -19.24 -15.54 -19.92
CA GLY A 464 -18.57 -16.82 -20.08
C GLY A 464 -18.41 -17.56 -18.75
N GLY A 465 -18.87 -18.81 -18.69
CA GLY A 465 -18.78 -19.68 -17.52
C GLY A 465 -19.50 -19.16 -16.28
N MET A 466 -20.39 -18.17 -16.38
CA MET A 466 -21.00 -17.49 -15.24
C MET A 466 -21.64 -18.45 -14.23
N PHE A 467 -22.32 -19.50 -14.72
CA PHE A 467 -22.97 -20.53 -13.91
C PHE A 467 -22.38 -21.94 -14.11
N ALA A 468 -21.19 -22.04 -14.72
CA ALA A 468 -20.58 -23.33 -14.97
C ALA A 468 -20.29 -24.07 -13.65
N TYR A 469 -20.59 -25.38 -13.63
CA TYR A 469 -20.46 -26.28 -12.47
C TYR A 469 -21.31 -25.87 -11.25
N VAL A 470 -22.39 -25.11 -11.42
CA VAL A 470 -23.40 -24.92 -10.37
C VAL A 470 -24.31 -26.15 -10.33
N THR A 471 -23.81 -27.25 -9.77
CA THR A 471 -24.37 -28.60 -9.99
C THR A 471 -25.67 -28.88 -9.25
N ASN A 472 -25.99 -28.18 -8.15
CA ASN A 472 -27.15 -28.47 -7.31
C ASN A 472 -28.38 -27.58 -7.60
N LEU A 473 -28.22 -26.53 -8.40
CA LEU A 473 -29.30 -25.62 -8.72
C LEU A 473 -30.29 -26.29 -9.69
N LYS A 474 -31.57 -26.36 -9.29
CA LYS A 474 -32.63 -27.03 -10.06
C LYS A 474 -33.38 -26.10 -11.00
N SER A 475 -33.42 -24.82 -10.67
CA SER A 475 -34.08 -23.75 -11.42
C SER A 475 -33.26 -22.47 -11.30
N LEU A 476 -33.26 -21.67 -12.37
CA LEU A 476 -32.57 -20.39 -12.41
C LEU A 476 -33.47 -19.39 -13.13
N ASN A 477 -33.85 -18.31 -12.45
CA ASN A 477 -34.66 -17.25 -13.04
C ASN A 477 -33.76 -16.19 -13.67
N LEU A 478 -33.87 -16.01 -14.98
CA LEU A 478 -33.11 -15.04 -15.77
C LEU A 478 -34.01 -14.04 -16.52
N ALA A 479 -35.28 -13.90 -16.10
CA ALA A 479 -36.26 -13.08 -16.83
C ALA A 479 -35.85 -11.60 -16.94
N ASN A 480 -35.05 -11.08 -16.01
CA ASN A 480 -34.53 -9.71 -16.03
C ASN A 480 -33.24 -9.54 -16.85
N PHE A 481 -32.65 -10.62 -17.39
CA PHE A 481 -31.39 -10.53 -18.11
C PHE A 481 -31.58 -9.88 -19.48
N ASN A 482 -30.68 -8.96 -19.80
CA ASN A 482 -30.59 -8.28 -21.07
C ASN A 482 -29.24 -8.57 -21.73
N THR A 483 -29.24 -9.47 -22.70
CA THR A 483 -27.99 -9.98 -23.29
C THR A 483 -27.60 -9.30 -24.60
N ARG A 484 -28.28 -8.20 -24.99
CA ARG A 484 -28.07 -7.58 -26.32
C ARG A 484 -26.63 -7.18 -26.62
N LYS A 485 -25.83 -6.89 -25.58
CA LYS A 485 -24.41 -6.49 -25.71
C LYS A 485 -23.44 -7.64 -25.48
N VAL A 486 -23.93 -8.82 -25.09
CA VAL A 486 -23.10 -9.96 -24.76
C VAL A 486 -22.50 -10.52 -26.04
N THR A 487 -21.17 -10.60 -26.07
CA THR A 487 -20.42 -11.19 -27.19
C THR A 487 -19.89 -12.58 -26.84
N ASN A 488 -19.82 -12.93 -25.56
CA ASN A 488 -19.22 -14.17 -25.08
C ASN A 488 -20.11 -14.90 -24.07
N MET A 489 -20.56 -16.10 -24.43
CA MET A 489 -21.39 -17.00 -23.59
C MET A 489 -20.78 -18.40 -23.46
N TYR A 490 -19.48 -18.56 -23.73
CA TYR A 490 -18.84 -19.86 -23.64
C TYR A 490 -19.07 -20.50 -22.26
N SER A 491 -19.43 -21.77 -22.24
CA SER A 491 -19.65 -22.57 -21.04
C SER A 491 -20.64 -21.97 -20.04
N MET A 492 -21.50 -20.99 -20.41
CA MET A 492 -22.30 -20.23 -19.44
C MET A 492 -23.11 -21.13 -18.49
N PHE A 493 -23.68 -22.23 -18.99
CA PHE A 493 -24.46 -23.21 -18.23
C PHE A 493 -23.82 -24.61 -18.21
N SER A 494 -22.50 -24.68 -18.47
CA SER A 494 -21.77 -25.95 -18.53
C SER A 494 -21.87 -26.70 -17.20
N SER A 495 -22.14 -28.01 -17.27
CA SER A 495 -22.17 -28.92 -16.12
C SER A 495 -23.19 -28.53 -15.03
N MET A 496 -24.26 -27.79 -15.37
CA MET A 496 -25.41 -27.59 -14.50
C MET A 496 -26.30 -28.85 -14.47
N THR A 497 -25.78 -29.91 -13.84
CA THR A 497 -26.34 -31.28 -13.93
C THR A 497 -27.68 -31.49 -13.21
N SER A 498 -28.12 -30.57 -12.35
CA SER A 498 -29.45 -30.63 -11.71
C SER A 498 -30.52 -29.75 -12.36
N LEU A 499 -30.14 -28.89 -13.32
CA LEU A 499 -31.06 -27.95 -13.97
C LEU A 499 -32.00 -28.72 -14.90
N THR A 500 -33.31 -28.66 -14.64
CA THR A 500 -34.32 -29.44 -15.40
C THR A 500 -35.03 -28.63 -16.48
N ALA A 501 -35.09 -27.31 -16.29
CA ALA A 501 -35.66 -26.35 -17.22
C ALA A 501 -34.88 -25.04 -17.15
N LEU A 502 -34.83 -24.32 -18.27
CA LEU A 502 -34.15 -23.03 -18.37
C LEU A 502 -34.92 -22.16 -19.37
N ASP A 503 -35.44 -21.03 -18.89
CA ASP A 503 -36.10 -20.04 -19.74
C ASP A 503 -35.08 -19.03 -20.26
N LEU A 504 -34.89 -19.02 -21.57
CA LEU A 504 -33.99 -18.12 -22.30
C LEU A 504 -34.76 -17.20 -23.25
N SER A 505 -36.07 -17.05 -23.07
CA SER A 505 -36.91 -16.26 -23.98
C SER A 505 -36.50 -14.79 -24.10
N ASN A 506 -35.87 -14.22 -23.08
CA ASN A 506 -35.38 -12.84 -23.10
C ASN A 506 -33.94 -12.69 -23.64
N PHE A 507 -33.28 -13.78 -24.03
CA PHE A 507 -31.91 -13.71 -24.56
C PHE A 507 -31.91 -13.19 -26.00
N ASP A 508 -31.25 -12.07 -26.20
CA ASP A 508 -30.80 -11.57 -27.50
C ASP A 508 -29.35 -12.05 -27.71
N THR A 509 -29.14 -12.94 -28.67
CA THR A 509 -27.82 -13.49 -29.00
C THR A 509 -27.22 -12.90 -30.27
N SER A 510 -27.84 -11.86 -30.85
CA SER A 510 -27.43 -11.29 -32.14
C SER A 510 -25.98 -10.81 -32.17
N ASN A 511 -25.41 -10.42 -31.03
CA ASN A 511 -24.00 -10.00 -30.92
C ASN A 511 -23.05 -11.11 -30.41
N VAL A 512 -23.54 -12.31 -30.11
CA VAL A 512 -22.73 -13.39 -29.55
C VAL A 512 -21.82 -13.98 -30.62
N ILE A 513 -20.52 -14.06 -30.30
CA ILE A 513 -19.48 -14.62 -31.16
C ILE A 513 -19.10 -16.03 -30.71
N ASN A 514 -19.15 -16.29 -29.39
CA ASN A 514 -18.69 -17.54 -28.80
C ASN A 514 -19.76 -18.20 -27.91
N MET A 515 -20.20 -19.39 -28.28
CA MET A 515 -21.14 -20.26 -27.56
C MET A 515 -20.53 -21.64 -27.22
N ASP A 516 -19.20 -21.76 -27.29
CA ASP A 516 -18.47 -23.00 -27.00
C ASP A 516 -18.90 -23.60 -25.66
N GLY A 517 -19.39 -24.83 -25.68
CA GLY A 517 -19.80 -25.58 -24.50
C GLY A 517 -20.92 -24.94 -23.68
N MET A 518 -21.73 -24.03 -24.24
CA MET A 518 -22.75 -23.27 -23.47
C MET A 518 -23.66 -24.17 -22.61
N PHE A 519 -24.02 -25.36 -23.10
CA PHE A 519 -24.82 -26.39 -22.40
C PHE A 519 -24.07 -27.74 -22.28
N TYR A 520 -22.73 -27.70 -22.32
CA TYR A 520 -21.87 -28.87 -22.13
C TYR A 520 -22.23 -29.60 -20.83
N HIS A 521 -22.46 -30.91 -20.86
CA HIS A 521 -22.87 -31.71 -19.69
C HIS A 521 -24.14 -31.23 -18.94
N ALA A 522 -24.99 -30.41 -19.55
CA ALA A 522 -26.32 -30.12 -19.01
C ALA A 522 -27.24 -31.32 -19.28
N ASN A 523 -27.08 -32.38 -18.49
CA ASN A 523 -27.69 -33.69 -18.72
C ASN A 523 -29.11 -33.83 -18.13
N SER A 524 -29.53 -32.96 -17.20
CA SER A 524 -30.90 -32.98 -16.64
C SER A 524 -31.95 -32.20 -17.45
N LEU A 525 -31.54 -31.36 -18.40
CA LEU A 525 -32.45 -30.65 -19.28
C LEU A 525 -33.22 -31.65 -20.15
N THR A 526 -34.54 -31.50 -20.21
CA THR A 526 -35.42 -32.38 -21.01
C THR A 526 -35.77 -31.80 -22.37
N SER A 527 -35.88 -30.48 -22.41
CA SER A 527 -36.10 -29.66 -23.60
C SER A 527 -35.32 -28.36 -23.44
N LEU A 528 -35.04 -27.70 -24.56
CA LEU A 528 -34.42 -26.39 -24.58
C LEU A 528 -35.09 -25.52 -25.64
N ASP A 529 -35.46 -24.31 -25.28
CA ASP A 529 -36.08 -23.35 -26.19
C ASP A 529 -35.07 -22.27 -26.58
N LEU A 530 -34.62 -22.35 -27.83
CA LEU A 530 -33.68 -21.42 -28.46
C LEU A 530 -34.36 -20.66 -29.61
N SER A 531 -35.70 -20.53 -29.57
CA SER A 531 -36.47 -19.88 -30.65
C SER A 531 -36.08 -18.42 -30.91
N ASN A 532 -35.54 -17.73 -29.90
CA ASN A 532 -35.08 -16.34 -30.01
C ASN A 532 -33.59 -16.21 -30.32
N PHE A 533 -32.85 -17.32 -30.48
CA PHE A 533 -31.41 -17.24 -30.75
C PHE A 533 -31.15 -16.80 -32.20
N ASP A 534 -30.42 -15.69 -32.34
CA ASP A 534 -29.75 -15.27 -33.56
C ASP A 534 -28.30 -15.74 -33.51
N THR A 535 -27.90 -16.58 -34.47
CA THR A 535 -26.55 -17.15 -34.55
C THR A 535 -25.70 -16.55 -35.68
N SER A 536 -26.18 -15.50 -36.35
CA SER A 536 -25.54 -14.91 -37.54
C SER A 536 -24.14 -14.35 -37.29
N ASN A 537 -23.80 -14.05 -36.04
CA ASN A 537 -22.48 -13.58 -35.62
C ASN A 537 -21.62 -14.64 -34.91
N VAL A 538 -22.16 -15.84 -34.68
CA VAL A 538 -21.45 -16.88 -33.94
C VAL A 538 -20.36 -17.50 -34.81
N VAL A 539 -19.15 -17.57 -34.26
CA VAL A 539 -17.97 -18.16 -34.90
C VAL A 539 -17.63 -19.51 -34.27
N ASN A 540 -17.81 -19.63 -32.95
CA ASN A 540 -17.50 -20.85 -32.20
C ASN A 540 -18.76 -21.41 -31.51
N MET A 541 -19.12 -22.65 -31.87
CA MET A 541 -20.19 -23.44 -31.25
C MET A 541 -19.69 -24.79 -30.73
N GLN A 542 -18.38 -25.03 -30.72
CA GLN A 542 -17.80 -26.30 -30.29
C GLN A 542 -18.47 -26.85 -29.03
N SER A 543 -18.76 -28.16 -29.02
CA SER A 543 -19.26 -28.86 -27.84
C SER A 543 -20.51 -28.26 -27.18
N MET A 544 -21.27 -27.39 -27.86
CA MET A 544 -22.35 -26.58 -27.26
C MET A 544 -23.39 -27.45 -26.53
N PHE A 545 -23.71 -28.63 -27.06
CA PHE A 545 -24.63 -29.59 -26.46
C PHE A 545 -23.96 -30.92 -26.12
N GLU A 546 -22.64 -31.01 -26.07
CA GLU A 546 -21.94 -32.28 -25.80
C GLU A 546 -22.25 -32.84 -24.40
N LEU A 547 -22.31 -34.16 -24.30
CA LEU A 547 -22.15 -34.90 -23.05
C LEU A 547 -20.81 -35.65 -23.08
N GLY A 548 -20.09 -35.64 -21.97
CA GLY A 548 -18.90 -36.46 -21.80
C GLY A 548 -19.25 -37.94 -21.75
N ASP A 549 -18.24 -38.77 -21.97
CA ASP A 549 -18.41 -40.21 -22.15
C ASP A 549 -19.02 -40.86 -20.89
N GLU A 550 -18.67 -40.33 -19.71
CA GLU A 550 -19.19 -40.73 -18.39
C GLU A 550 -20.67 -40.38 -18.13
N ASP A 551 -21.26 -39.50 -18.94
CA ASP A 551 -22.62 -38.99 -18.76
C ASP A 551 -23.60 -39.49 -19.84
N THR A 552 -23.17 -40.39 -20.72
CA THR A 552 -23.98 -40.91 -21.83
C THR A 552 -25.33 -41.49 -21.38
N ASP A 553 -25.35 -42.21 -20.25
CA ASP A 553 -26.58 -42.81 -19.69
C ASP A 553 -27.48 -41.79 -18.96
N LYS A 554 -26.99 -40.56 -18.79
CA LYS A 554 -27.71 -39.46 -18.15
C LYS A 554 -28.35 -38.50 -19.14
N ASP A 555 -28.25 -38.75 -20.44
CA ASP A 555 -28.90 -37.89 -21.43
C ASP A 555 -30.43 -37.86 -21.21
N LYS A 556 -30.97 -36.66 -21.00
CA LYS A 556 -32.42 -36.41 -20.92
C LYS A 556 -32.93 -35.44 -21.98
N LEU A 557 -32.03 -34.80 -22.75
CA LEU A 557 -32.42 -33.78 -23.72
C LEU A 557 -33.01 -34.46 -24.95
N THR A 558 -34.31 -34.26 -25.16
CA THR A 558 -35.04 -34.94 -26.24
C THR A 558 -35.39 -34.00 -27.39
N VAL A 559 -35.52 -32.69 -27.11
CA VAL A 559 -35.96 -31.70 -28.09
C VAL A 559 -35.25 -30.36 -27.88
N ILE A 560 -34.88 -29.72 -28.98
CA ILE A 560 -34.43 -28.33 -29.02
C ILE A 560 -35.38 -27.57 -29.95
N TYR A 561 -36.01 -26.52 -29.45
CA TYR A 561 -36.92 -25.67 -30.21
C TYR A 561 -36.19 -24.46 -30.80
N VAL A 562 -36.45 -24.16 -32.07
CA VAL A 562 -35.94 -22.97 -32.78
C VAL A 562 -37.04 -22.37 -33.67
N ASN A 563 -36.95 -21.10 -34.05
CA ASN A 563 -37.87 -20.49 -35.04
C ASN A 563 -37.41 -20.72 -36.48
N ASN A 564 -36.11 -20.65 -36.72
CA ASN A 564 -35.45 -20.81 -38.02
C ASN A 564 -34.22 -21.73 -37.88
N ASP A 565 -33.68 -22.18 -39.02
CA ASP A 565 -32.38 -22.84 -39.05
C ASP A 565 -31.31 -21.91 -38.43
N PHE A 566 -30.33 -22.45 -37.72
CA PHE A 566 -29.23 -21.63 -37.24
C PHE A 566 -28.42 -21.14 -38.44
N ASP A 567 -28.10 -19.85 -38.46
CA ASP A 567 -27.13 -19.30 -39.40
C ASP A 567 -25.74 -19.80 -39.01
N THR A 568 -25.14 -20.58 -39.90
CA THR A 568 -23.81 -21.18 -39.73
C THR A 568 -22.78 -20.62 -40.70
N SER A 569 -23.08 -19.49 -41.36
CA SER A 569 -22.22 -18.87 -42.37
C SER A 569 -20.87 -18.42 -41.80
N LYS A 570 -20.85 -17.97 -40.54
CA LYS A 570 -19.63 -17.55 -39.82
C LYS A 570 -19.05 -18.62 -38.89
N VAL A 571 -19.74 -19.75 -38.70
CA VAL A 571 -19.29 -20.80 -37.79
C VAL A 571 -18.11 -21.54 -38.42
N THR A 572 -16.93 -21.38 -37.80
CA THR A 572 -15.68 -22.06 -38.20
C THR A 572 -15.23 -23.12 -37.21
N ILE A 573 -15.74 -23.10 -35.97
CA ILE A 573 -15.37 -24.06 -34.91
C ILE A 573 -16.65 -24.71 -34.38
N PHE A 574 -16.81 -26.01 -34.62
CA PHE A 574 -18.06 -26.76 -34.33
C PHE A 574 -17.82 -28.25 -34.02
N THR A 575 -16.64 -28.63 -33.52
CA THR A 575 -16.39 -30.05 -33.19
C THR A 575 -17.27 -30.52 -32.03
N ASN A 576 -17.69 -31.79 -32.06
CA ASN A 576 -18.45 -32.46 -31.00
C ASN A 576 -19.78 -31.80 -30.60
N MET A 577 -20.41 -30.98 -31.45
CA MET A 577 -21.68 -30.26 -31.15
C MET A 577 -22.68 -31.05 -30.31
N PHE A 578 -22.93 -32.31 -30.71
CA PHE A 578 -23.96 -33.18 -30.16
C PHE A 578 -23.40 -34.50 -29.60
N LYS A 579 -22.07 -34.59 -29.38
CA LYS A 579 -21.45 -35.84 -28.91
C LYS A 579 -22.21 -36.40 -27.71
N ASN A 580 -22.50 -37.70 -27.77
CA ASN A 580 -23.26 -38.48 -26.77
C ASN A 580 -24.73 -38.06 -26.51
N ARG A 581 -25.33 -37.14 -27.30
CA ARG A 581 -26.79 -36.82 -27.23
C ARG A 581 -27.65 -37.86 -27.95
N LYS A 582 -27.71 -39.07 -27.41
CA LYS A 582 -28.39 -40.23 -28.01
C LYS A 582 -29.91 -40.11 -28.01
N ARG A 583 -30.51 -39.24 -27.18
CA ARG A 583 -31.97 -39.08 -27.06
C ARG A 583 -32.55 -37.91 -27.84
N LEU A 584 -31.72 -37.00 -28.32
CA LEU A 584 -32.16 -35.83 -29.07
C LEU A 584 -32.78 -36.25 -30.41
N ARG A 585 -33.95 -35.71 -30.74
CA ARG A 585 -34.67 -35.94 -32.00
C ARG A 585 -35.10 -34.61 -32.61
N GLY A 586 -35.02 -34.52 -33.94
CA GLY A 586 -35.67 -33.46 -34.71
C GLY A 586 -37.19 -33.56 -34.66
N GLY A 587 -37.90 -32.49 -35.06
CA GLY A 587 -39.36 -32.41 -35.00
C GLY A 587 -40.14 -33.43 -35.83
N ASN A 588 -39.52 -34.02 -36.86
CA ASN A 588 -40.05 -35.14 -37.65
C ASN A 588 -39.37 -36.48 -37.29
N GLY A 589 -38.68 -36.53 -36.15
CA GLY A 589 -38.02 -37.72 -35.62
C GLY A 589 -36.61 -37.97 -36.15
N SER A 590 -36.02 -37.05 -36.90
CA SER A 590 -34.66 -37.22 -37.44
C SER A 590 -33.61 -37.37 -36.32
N TYR A 591 -32.62 -38.25 -36.55
CA TYR A 591 -31.49 -38.48 -35.65
C TYR A 591 -30.31 -39.14 -36.38
N LEU A 592 -29.11 -39.02 -35.81
CA LEU A 592 -27.94 -39.83 -36.14
C LEU A 592 -27.75 -40.95 -35.11
N SER A 593 -27.35 -42.14 -35.58
CA SER A 593 -26.97 -43.26 -34.71
C SER A 593 -25.71 -42.96 -33.89
N ASP A 594 -24.77 -42.21 -34.48
CA ASP A 594 -23.62 -41.64 -33.81
C ASP A 594 -23.68 -40.10 -33.83
N PRO A 595 -24.17 -39.45 -32.76
CA PRO A 595 -24.26 -38.00 -32.68
C PRO A 595 -22.93 -37.24 -32.86
N VAL A 596 -21.77 -37.90 -32.70
CA VAL A 596 -20.46 -37.28 -32.95
C VAL A 596 -20.28 -36.89 -34.42
N THR A 597 -20.94 -37.62 -35.33
CA THR A 597 -20.86 -37.38 -36.77
C THR A 597 -21.69 -36.19 -37.25
N ALA A 598 -22.45 -35.55 -36.37
CA ALA A 598 -23.24 -34.37 -36.69
C ALA A 598 -22.33 -33.19 -37.05
N ASP A 599 -22.42 -32.72 -38.29
CA ASP A 599 -21.78 -31.49 -38.73
C ASP A 599 -22.75 -30.29 -38.65
N LYS A 600 -22.31 -29.13 -39.11
CA LYS A 600 -23.14 -27.91 -39.12
C LYS A 600 -24.45 -28.04 -39.91
N THR A 601 -24.58 -29.01 -40.82
CA THR A 601 -25.82 -29.21 -41.59
C THR A 601 -26.97 -29.75 -40.73
N TRP A 602 -26.69 -30.25 -39.53
CA TRP A 602 -27.71 -30.72 -38.57
C TRP A 602 -28.28 -29.60 -37.68
N LEU A 603 -27.69 -28.39 -37.70
CA LEU A 603 -28.13 -27.19 -36.97
C LEU A 603 -29.33 -26.51 -37.66
N ARG A 604 -30.38 -27.28 -37.96
CA ARG A 604 -31.56 -26.83 -38.70
C ARG A 604 -32.84 -27.50 -38.24
N VAL A 605 -33.97 -26.89 -38.59
CA VAL A 605 -35.30 -27.42 -38.37
C VAL A 605 -35.51 -28.67 -39.21
N ASP A 606 -35.84 -29.77 -38.55
CA ASP A 606 -36.24 -31.03 -39.16
C ASP A 606 -37.60 -30.89 -39.86
N ARG A 607 -37.64 -31.12 -41.18
CA ARG A 607 -38.82 -30.93 -42.04
C ARG A 607 -38.82 -31.96 -43.17
N PRO A 608 -39.97 -32.21 -43.84
CA PRO A 608 -40.03 -33.20 -44.93
C PRO A 608 -38.89 -33.02 -45.95
N GLY A 609 -38.08 -34.06 -46.12
CA GLY A 609 -36.93 -34.08 -47.04
C GLY A 609 -35.64 -33.43 -46.52
N VAL A 610 -35.63 -32.85 -45.32
CA VAL A 610 -34.47 -32.16 -44.73
C VAL A 610 -34.31 -32.56 -43.27
N GLN A 611 -33.35 -33.43 -42.98
CA GLN A 611 -33.06 -33.90 -41.62
C GLN A 611 -32.29 -32.86 -40.81
N GLY A 612 -32.64 -32.69 -39.55
CA GLY A 612 -31.94 -31.83 -38.58
C GLY A 612 -32.28 -32.21 -37.14
N TYR A 613 -31.61 -31.60 -36.18
CA TYR A 613 -31.86 -31.87 -34.75
C TYR A 613 -32.88 -30.94 -34.10
N PHE A 614 -33.36 -29.91 -34.80
CA PHE A 614 -34.26 -28.92 -34.20
C PHE A 614 -35.72 -29.15 -34.56
N THR A 615 -36.59 -28.75 -33.63
CA THR A 615 -38.04 -28.71 -33.80
C THR A 615 -38.47 -27.26 -33.96
N ARG A 616 -39.32 -26.97 -34.94
CA ARG A 616 -39.86 -25.61 -35.10
C ARG A 616 -40.79 -25.30 -33.93
N LYS A 617 -40.60 -24.17 -33.24
CA LYS A 617 -41.57 -23.70 -32.26
C LYS A 617 -42.84 -23.23 -33.01
N SER A 618 -43.99 -23.75 -32.58
CA SER A 618 -45.31 -23.49 -33.19
C SER A 618 -45.84 -22.12 -32.88
#